data_AF-A0A2V9ZDM2-F1
#
_entry.id   AF-A0A2V9ZDM2-F1
#
_cell.length_a   1.000
_cell.length_b   1.000
_cell.length_c   1.000
_cell.angle_alpha   90.00
_cell.angle_beta   90.00
_cell.angle_gamma   90.00
#
_symmetry.space_group_name_H-M   'P 1'
#
loop_
_entity.id
_entity.type
_entity.pdbx_description
1 polymer ?
#
loop_
_entity_poly.entity_id
_entity_poly.type
_entity_poly.pdbx_seq_one_letter_code
_entity_poly.pdbx_strand_id
1 'polypeptide(L)'
;MPANQEWSMKQVGGTMGICIIMLAAVSAVGQAVKRDAPPYPPEPADKSITSDQQQRSGMRPHVDKLQIQREAREISELAETLPTDIDHVNQGILPKDVIDKLKKIEKLAKHLRAEIGP
;
A
#
# COMPACT_ATOMS: atom_id res chain seq x y z
N MET A 1 -49.51 -6.23 22.41
CA MET A 1 -49.42 -4.87 22.98
C MET A 1 -48.08 -4.77 23.68
N PRO A 2 -47.14 -3.91 23.23
CA PRO A 2 -45.72 -4.04 23.59
C PRO A 2 -45.40 -3.42 24.95
N ALA A 3 -44.60 -4.14 25.72
CA ALA A 3 -43.92 -3.67 26.90
C ALA A 3 -42.49 -3.21 26.54
N ASN A 4 -42.03 -2.21 27.29
CA ASN A 4 -40.66 -1.98 27.75
C ASN A 4 -39.45 -2.12 26.79
N GLN A 5 -38.96 -0.98 26.29
CA GLN A 5 -37.53 -0.82 26.00
C GLN A 5 -36.89 0.11 27.03
N GLU A 6 -36.34 -0.49 28.08
CA GLU A 6 -35.47 0.17 29.05
C GLU A 6 -34.01 -0.11 28.64
N TRP A 7 -33.29 0.95 28.27
CA TRP A 7 -31.93 0.89 27.79
C TRP A 7 -30.97 0.66 28.96
N SER A 8 -30.43 -0.55 29.07
CA SER A 8 -29.42 -0.87 30.09
C SER A 8 -28.05 -0.30 29.69
N MET A 9 -27.80 0.94 30.11
CA MET A 9 -26.49 1.58 30.15
C MET A 9 -25.59 0.89 31.20
N LYS A 10 -25.12 -0.32 30.91
CA LYS A 10 -24.19 -1.05 31.78
C LYS A 10 -23.16 -1.84 30.97
N GLN A 11 -22.56 -1.27 29.92
CA GLN A 11 -21.44 -1.93 29.24
C GLN A 11 -20.55 -1.01 28.39
N VAL A 12 -20.19 0.18 28.87
CA VAL A 12 -19.38 1.15 28.10
C VAL A 12 -18.04 1.50 28.78
N GLY A 13 -17.80 1.08 30.03
CA GLY A 13 -16.56 1.40 30.75
C GLY A 13 -15.35 0.51 30.39
N GLY A 14 -15.58 -0.76 30.05
CA GLY A 14 -14.50 -1.74 29.86
C GLY A 14 -13.82 -1.66 28.49
N THR A 15 -14.58 -1.37 27.43
CA THR A 15 -14.06 -1.36 26.05
C THR A 15 -13.25 -0.10 25.74
N MET A 16 -13.66 1.05 26.28
CA MET A 16 -12.94 2.32 26.14
C MET A 16 -11.56 2.30 26.83
N GLY A 17 -11.45 1.68 28.01
CA GLY A 17 -10.18 1.54 28.71
C GLY A 17 -9.16 0.66 27.97
N ILE A 18 -9.61 -0.43 27.33
CA ILE A 18 -8.76 -1.32 26.53
C ILE A 18 -8.21 -0.59 25.30
N CYS A 19 -9.00 0.25 24.63
CA CYS A 19 -8.55 1.04 23.48
C CYS A 19 -7.51 2.11 23.84
N ILE A 20 -7.61 2.74 25.02
CA ILE A 20 -6.65 3.77 25.46
C ILE A 20 -5.28 3.16 25.80
N ILE A 21 -5.25 1.98 26.41
CA ILE A 21 -4.00 1.30 26.80
C ILE A 21 -3.23 0.80 25.56
N MET A 22 -3.92 0.34 24.51
CA MET A 22 -3.29 -0.11 23.25
C MET A 22 -2.73 1.04 22.40
N LEU A 23 -3.20 2.28 22.57
CA LEU A 23 -2.76 3.44 21.77
C LEU A 23 -1.46 4.09 22.30
N ALA A 24 -1.01 3.75 23.51
CA ALA A 24 0.09 4.44 24.20
C ALA A 24 1.49 3.79 24.02
N ALA A 25 1.61 2.70 23.26
CA ALA A 25 2.87 1.93 23.16
C ALA A 25 3.74 2.24 21.92
N VAL A 26 3.47 3.31 21.17
CA VAL A 26 4.30 3.73 20.03
C VAL A 26 4.90 5.11 20.30
N SER A 27 5.92 5.18 21.16
CA SER A 27 6.84 6.33 21.24
C SER A 27 8.06 6.00 22.09
N ALA A 28 9.14 5.55 21.44
CA ALA A 28 10.57 5.61 21.80
C ALA A 28 11.26 4.45 21.06
N VAL A 29 12.27 4.60 20.21
CA VAL A 29 13.49 5.41 20.33
C VAL A 29 14.01 5.68 18.92
N GLY A 30 14.18 6.95 18.55
CA GLY A 30 15.06 7.34 17.46
C GLY A 30 16.49 7.45 17.98
N GLN A 31 17.37 6.53 17.60
CA GLN A 31 18.82 6.71 17.81
C GLN A 31 19.42 7.29 16.54
N ALA A 32 19.67 8.60 16.56
CA ALA A 32 20.55 9.25 15.61
C ALA A 32 22.00 8.91 15.97
N VAL A 33 22.54 7.84 15.38
CA VAL A 33 23.98 7.56 15.41
C VAL A 33 24.69 8.64 14.58
N LYS A 34 25.43 9.54 15.25
CA LYS A 34 26.47 10.35 14.60
C LYS A 34 27.53 9.39 14.08
N ARG A 35 27.58 9.19 12.77
CA ARG A 35 28.71 8.52 12.11
C ARG A 35 29.78 9.57 11.83
N ASP A 36 31.00 9.27 12.27
CA ASP A 36 32.20 10.03 11.98
C ASP A 36 32.33 10.34 10.48
N ALA A 37 32.71 11.57 10.16
CA ALA A 37 32.88 12.02 8.78
C ALA A 37 33.98 11.19 8.09
N PRO A 38 33.76 10.71 6.84
CA PRO A 38 34.80 10.00 6.10
C PRO A 38 35.97 10.94 5.75
N PRO A 39 37.21 10.44 5.70
CA PRO A 39 38.36 11.23 5.29
C PRO A 39 38.19 11.70 3.83
N TYR A 40 38.62 12.94 3.57
CA TYR A 40 38.52 13.58 2.26
C TYR A 40 39.14 12.70 1.15
N PRO A 41 38.44 12.50 0.01
CA PRO A 41 39.04 11.86 -1.16
C PRO A 41 40.07 12.80 -1.82
N PRO A 42 41.13 12.25 -2.47
CA PRO A 42 42.08 13.05 -3.23
C PRO A 42 41.40 13.77 -4.41
N GLU A 43 41.97 14.91 -4.81
CA GLU A 43 41.49 15.73 -5.93
C GLU A 43 41.27 14.86 -7.19
N PRO A 44 40.11 14.98 -7.87
CA PRO A 44 39.82 14.19 -9.05
C PRO A 44 40.78 14.55 -10.18
N ALA A 45 41.48 13.54 -10.68
CA ALA A 45 42.24 13.63 -11.92
C ALA A 45 41.30 14.04 -13.08
N ASP A 46 41.75 15.06 -13.82
CA ASP A 46 41.34 15.52 -15.15
C ASP A 46 39.97 15.06 -15.68
N LYS A 47 38.99 15.96 -15.65
CA LYS A 47 37.61 15.72 -16.14
C LYS A 47 37.48 15.94 -17.65
N SER A 48 38.48 15.56 -18.45
CA SER A 48 38.42 15.76 -19.91
C SER A 48 37.70 14.63 -20.66
N ILE A 49 37.21 13.59 -19.97
CA ILE A 49 36.49 12.47 -20.60
C ILE A 49 35.31 12.08 -19.71
N THR A 50 34.19 12.80 -19.75
CA THR A 50 32.80 12.30 -19.60
C THR A 50 31.86 13.50 -19.78
N SER A 51 31.71 13.96 -21.02
CA SER A 51 30.70 14.98 -21.36
C SER A 51 29.41 14.38 -21.93
N ASP A 52 29.29 13.04 -21.97
CA ASP A 52 28.13 12.35 -22.58
C ASP A 52 27.17 11.67 -21.59
N GLN A 53 27.33 11.86 -20.28
CA GLN A 53 26.44 11.22 -19.28
C GLN A 53 25.62 12.19 -18.40
N GLN A 54 25.48 13.47 -18.77
CA GLN A 54 24.73 14.45 -17.97
C GLN A 54 23.43 14.95 -18.63
N GLN A 55 22.81 14.19 -19.53
CA GLN A 55 21.51 14.62 -20.07
C GLN A 55 20.50 13.49 -20.27
N ARG A 56 20.28 12.68 -19.22
CA ARG A 56 18.93 12.16 -18.98
C ARG A 56 18.22 13.16 -18.08
N SER A 57 17.80 14.27 -18.68
CA SER A 57 16.92 15.23 -18.02
C SER A 57 15.71 14.46 -17.51
N GLY A 58 15.55 14.44 -16.19
CA GLY A 58 14.53 13.68 -15.49
C GLY A 58 13.14 14.14 -15.89
N MET A 59 12.57 13.46 -16.89
CA MET A 59 11.14 13.47 -17.11
C MET A 59 10.55 12.69 -15.94
N ARG A 60 10.14 13.41 -14.88
CA ARG A 60 9.33 12.78 -13.83
C ARG A 60 8.11 12.16 -14.54
N PRO A 61 7.84 10.86 -14.38
CA PRO A 61 6.63 10.27 -14.93
C PRO A 61 5.45 11.13 -14.49
N HIS A 62 4.65 11.59 -15.44
CA HIS A 62 3.43 12.31 -15.13
C HIS A 62 2.44 11.29 -14.56
N VAL A 63 2.28 11.31 -13.24
CA VAL A 63 1.38 10.42 -12.52
C VAL A 63 -0.07 10.84 -12.78
N ASP A 64 -0.81 10.06 -13.57
CA ASP A 64 -2.24 10.29 -13.79
C ASP A 64 -3.05 9.80 -12.59
N LYS A 65 -3.37 10.75 -11.69
CA LYS A 65 -4.14 10.49 -10.46
C LYS A 65 -5.53 9.92 -10.73
N LEU A 66 -6.18 10.30 -11.84
CA LEU A 66 -7.51 9.80 -12.17
C LEU A 66 -7.45 8.36 -12.65
N GLN A 67 -6.42 8.01 -13.42
CA GLN A 67 -6.15 6.64 -13.82
C GLN A 67 -5.92 5.74 -12.60
N ILE A 68 -5.06 6.15 -11.67
CA ILE A 68 -4.76 5.39 -10.44
C ILE A 68 -6.03 5.14 -9.62
N GLN A 69 -6.87 6.16 -9.42
CA GLN A 69 -8.13 5.99 -8.70
C GLN A 69 -9.08 4.99 -9.38
N ARG A 70 -9.14 5.03 -10.72
CA ARG A 70 -9.96 4.10 -11.51
C ARG A 70 -9.45 2.67 -11.38
N GLU A 71 -8.15 2.47 -11.52
CA GLU A 71 -7.51 1.16 -11.40
C GLU A 71 -7.70 0.57 -10.00
N ALA A 72 -7.57 1.39 -8.95
CA ALA A 72 -7.83 0.96 -7.58
C ALA A 72 -9.29 0.51 -7.37
N ARG A 73 -10.26 1.25 -7.94
CA ARG A 73 -11.67 0.85 -7.91
C ARG A 73 -11.90 -0.46 -8.67
N GLU A 74 -11.30 -0.60 -9.85
CA GLU A 74 -11.44 -1.80 -10.66
C GLU A 74 -10.84 -3.04 -9.97
N ILE A 75 -9.72 -2.89 -9.25
CA ILE A 75 -9.19 -3.96 -8.39
C ILE A 75 -10.22 -4.37 -7.33
N SER A 76 -10.86 -3.40 -6.66
CA SER A 76 -11.88 -3.68 -5.63
C SER A 76 -13.05 -4.47 -6.21
N GLU A 77 -13.60 -4.02 -7.33
CA GLU A 77 -14.74 -4.66 -8.00
C GLU A 77 -14.41 -6.10 -8.43
N LEU A 78 -13.21 -6.33 -8.98
CA LEU A 78 -12.77 -7.68 -9.36
C LEU A 78 -12.51 -8.56 -8.14
N ALA A 79 -11.98 -8.00 -7.05
CA ALA A 79 -11.68 -8.73 -5.83
C ALA A 79 -12.94 -9.12 -5.06
N GLU A 80 -14.02 -8.33 -5.14
CA GLU A 80 -15.30 -8.63 -4.50
C GLU A 80 -15.93 -9.94 -4.99
N THR A 81 -15.71 -10.33 -6.25
CA THR A 81 -16.25 -11.59 -6.78
C THR A 81 -15.40 -12.82 -6.46
N LEU A 82 -14.13 -12.62 -6.08
CA LEU A 82 -13.18 -13.71 -5.85
C LEU A 82 -13.63 -14.72 -4.79
N PRO A 83 -14.22 -14.34 -3.64
CA PRO A 83 -14.68 -15.33 -2.66
C PRO A 83 -15.65 -16.36 -3.25
N THR A 84 -16.59 -15.90 -4.07
CA THR A 84 -17.55 -16.77 -4.77
C THR A 84 -16.86 -17.63 -5.82
N ASP A 85 -15.92 -17.06 -6.57
CA ASP A 85 -15.11 -17.79 -7.54
C ASP A 85 -14.31 -18.93 -6.88
N ILE A 86 -13.74 -18.67 -5.71
CA ILE A 86 -12.98 -19.65 -4.91
C ILE A 86 -13.90 -20.73 -4.33
N ASP A 87 -15.12 -20.39 -3.93
CA ASP A 87 -16.11 -21.39 -3.50
C ASP A 87 -16.40 -22.40 -4.61
N HIS A 88 -16.62 -21.94 -5.84
CA HIS A 88 -16.78 -22.82 -6.99
C HIS A 88 -15.54 -23.71 -7.23
N VAL A 89 -14.33 -23.13 -7.12
CA VAL A 89 -13.08 -23.89 -7.27
C VAL A 89 -12.97 -24.98 -6.21
N ASN A 90 -13.34 -24.70 -4.96
CA ASN A 90 -13.37 -25.68 -3.88
C ASN A 90 -14.37 -26.82 -4.13
N GLN A 91 -15.43 -26.55 -4.91
CA GLN A 91 -16.38 -27.56 -5.37
C GLN A 91 -15.91 -28.32 -6.63
N GLY A 92 -14.68 -28.07 -7.10
CA GLY A 92 -14.12 -28.68 -8.30
C GLY A 92 -14.57 -28.04 -9.61
N ILE A 93 -15.19 -26.87 -9.55
CA ILE A 93 -15.66 -26.11 -10.70
C ILE A 93 -14.72 -24.92 -10.88
N LEU A 94 -13.96 -24.85 -11.98
CA LEU A 94 -13.17 -23.66 -12.31
C LEU A 94 -13.99 -22.74 -13.23
N PRO A 95 -14.52 -21.60 -12.75
CA PRO A 95 -15.16 -20.64 -13.64
C PRO A 95 -14.11 -20.08 -14.61
N LYS A 96 -14.49 -19.96 -15.89
CA LYS A 96 -13.56 -19.68 -16.99
C LYS A 96 -12.81 -18.37 -16.82
N ASP A 97 -13.45 -17.42 -16.18
CA ASP A 97 -13.01 -16.04 -16.01
C ASP A 97 -12.19 -15.79 -14.76
N VAL A 98 -12.11 -16.72 -13.81
CA VAL A 98 -11.34 -16.53 -12.54
C VAL A 98 -9.87 -16.25 -12.81
N ILE A 99 -9.26 -17.03 -13.70
CA ILE A 99 -7.85 -16.86 -14.04
C ILE A 99 -7.60 -15.50 -14.70
N ASP A 100 -8.50 -15.05 -15.57
CA ASP A 100 -8.38 -13.76 -16.24
C ASP A 100 -8.63 -12.58 -15.28
N LYS A 101 -9.58 -12.72 -14.35
CA LYS A 101 -9.79 -11.75 -13.26
C LYS A 101 -8.53 -11.60 -12.41
N LEU A 102 -7.92 -12.71 -12.00
CA LEU A 102 -6.68 -12.70 -11.21
C LEU A 102 -5.52 -12.03 -11.97
N LYS A 103 -5.32 -12.36 -13.25
CA LYS A 103 -4.30 -11.71 -14.10
C LYS A 103 -4.55 -10.21 -14.22
N LYS A 104 -5.81 -9.80 -14.34
CA LYS A 104 -6.18 -8.38 -14.45
C LYS A 104 -5.89 -7.63 -13.15
N ILE A 105 -6.25 -8.20 -11.99
CA ILE A 105 -5.89 -7.65 -10.68
C ILE A 105 -4.37 -7.51 -10.55
N GLU A 106 -3.60 -8.53 -10.91
CA GLU A 106 -2.13 -8.48 -10.86
C GLU A 106 -1.57 -7.34 -11.72
N LYS A 107 -2.07 -7.20 -12.95
CA LYS A 107 -1.64 -6.15 -13.87
C LYS A 107 -1.93 -4.76 -13.30
N LEU A 108 -3.15 -4.54 -12.80
CA LEU A 108 -3.54 -3.28 -12.20
C LEU A 108 -2.72 -2.97 -10.94
N ALA A 109 -2.52 -3.96 -10.05
CA ALA A 109 -1.74 -3.78 -8.83
C ALA A 109 -0.26 -3.45 -9.12
N LYS A 110 0.33 -4.08 -10.14
CA LYS A 110 1.69 -3.77 -10.61
C LYS A 110 1.80 -2.32 -11.10
N HIS A 111 0.84 -1.88 -11.92
CA HIS A 111 0.81 -0.53 -12.44
C HIS A 111 0.65 0.49 -11.31
N LEU A 112 -0.31 0.28 -10.40
CA LEU A 112 -0.55 1.13 -9.24
C LEU A 112 0.70 1.29 -8.37
N ARG A 113 1.43 0.19 -8.12
CA ARG A 113 2.68 0.21 -7.35
C ARG A 113 3.75 1.03 -8.05
N ALA A 114 3.90 0.88 -9.36
CA ALA A 114 4.90 1.63 -10.15
C ALA A 114 4.62 3.14 -10.14
N GLU A 115 3.34 3.53 -10.17
CA GLU A 115 2.93 4.94 -10.13
C GLU A 115 3.09 5.59 -8.75
N ILE A 116 2.85 4.84 -7.66
CA ILE A 116 2.91 5.36 -6.28
C ILE A 116 4.34 5.35 -5.73
N GLY A 117 5.16 4.36 -6.11
CA GLY A 117 6.56 4.21 -5.68
C GLY A 117 7.52 4.10 -6.86
N PRO A 118 7.82 5.22 -7.55
CA PRO A 118 8.77 5.26 -8.66
C PRO A 118 10.23 5.10 -8.23
#